data_AF-A0A4Q3KYC3-F1
#
_entry.id   AF-A0A4Q3KYC3-F1
#
_cell.length_a   1.000
_cell.length_b   1.000
_cell.length_c   1.000
_cell.angle_alpha   90.00
_cell.angle_beta   90.00
_cell.angle_gamma   90.00
#
_symmetry.space_group_name_H-M   'P 1'
#
loop_
_entity.id
_entity.type
_entity.pdbx_description
1 polymer ?
#
loop_
_entity_poly.entity_id
_entity_poly.type
_entity_poly.pdbx_seq_one_letter_code
_entity_poly.pdbx_strand_id
1 'polypeptide(L)'
;MITEPFLPPTQASAHLFTADGTYDWGRSDLAKRVARRGAQVALSFKLRAPPRESLFLDRKLGGMFIMLSALKVQIDGRKTLARYLPIDAQPR
;
A
#
# COMPACT_ATOMS: atom_id res chain seq x y z
N MET A 1 -0.40 -2.21 -6.54
CA MET A 1 -0.91 -1.07 -5.76
C MET A 1 -0.64 -1.31 -4.28
N ILE A 2 -0.19 -0.27 -3.59
CA ILE A 2 0.15 -0.26 -2.15
C ILE A 2 -1.13 0.02 -1.37
N THR A 3 -1.96 -1.00 -1.15
CA THR A 3 -3.24 -0.86 -0.42
C THR A 3 -3.26 -1.58 0.92
N GLU A 4 -2.36 -2.55 1.12
CA GLU A 4 -2.26 -3.37 2.35
C GLU A 4 -2.28 -2.59 3.67
N PRO A 5 -1.58 -1.43 3.82
CA PRO A 5 -1.61 -0.66 5.07
C PRO A 5 -2.98 -0.06 5.43
N PHE A 6 -3.93 -0.07 4.50
CA PHE A 6 -5.27 0.50 4.66
C PHE A 6 -6.36 -0.60 4.78
N LEU A 7 -5.98 -1.87 4.59
CA LEU A 7 -6.88 -3.00 4.71
C LEU A 7 -7.18 -3.31 6.18
N PRO A 8 -8.34 -3.90 6.49
CA PRO A 8 -8.60 -4.37 7.84
C PRO A 8 -7.66 -5.54 8.19
N PRO A 9 -7.33 -5.76 9.48
CA PRO A 9 -6.48 -6.87 9.91
C PRO A 9 -6.99 -8.25 9.47
N THR A 10 -8.28 -8.39 9.15
CA THR A 10 -8.87 -9.62 8.62
C THR A 10 -8.45 -9.94 7.17
N GLN A 11 -7.99 -8.95 6.40
CA GLN A 11 -7.58 -9.09 5.00
C GLN A 11 -6.07 -8.93 4.80
N ALA A 12 -5.36 -8.34 5.77
CA ALA A 12 -3.92 -8.22 5.76
C ALA A 12 -3.27 -9.30 6.65
N SER A 13 -2.02 -9.69 6.35
CA SER A 13 -1.33 -10.72 7.12
C SER A 13 -1.10 -10.27 8.58
N ALA A 14 -1.58 -11.06 9.55
CA ALA A 14 -1.55 -10.70 10.97
C ALA A 14 -0.15 -10.34 11.52
N HIS A 15 0.92 -10.91 10.97
CA HIS A 15 2.31 -10.62 11.40
C HIS A 15 2.77 -9.19 11.11
N LEU A 16 2.05 -8.46 10.24
CA LEU A 16 2.30 -7.06 9.90
C LEU A 16 1.74 -6.09 10.94
N PHE A 17 0.97 -6.59 11.90
CA PHE A 17 0.40 -5.78 12.96
C PHE A 17 1.16 -6.03 14.26
N THR A 18 1.25 -4.99 15.08
CA THR A 18 1.74 -5.06 16.45
C THR A 18 0.69 -5.68 17.38
N ALA A 19 1.05 -5.93 18.64
CA ALA A 19 0.11 -6.47 19.64
C ALA A 19 -1.07 -5.52 19.91
N ASP A 20 -0.86 -4.21 19.76
CA ASP A 20 -1.87 -3.14 19.86
C ASP A 20 -2.68 -2.93 18.56
N GLY A 21 -2.40 -3.72 17.51
CA GLY A 21 -3.16 -3.69 16.25
C GLY A 21 -2.75 -2.56 15.29
N THR A 22 -1.63 -1.88 15.53
CA THR A 22 -1.09 -0.88 14.60
C THR A 22 -0.30 -1.56 13.49
N TYR A 23 -0.35 -1.01 12.28
CA TYR A 23 0.40 -1.55 11.15
C TYR A 23 1.89 -1.19 11.30
N ASP A 24 2.75 -2.21 11.27
CA ASP A 24 4.21 -2.08 11.30
C ASP A 24 4.72 -1.98 9.85
N TRP A 25 5.05 -0.74 9.46
CA TRP A 25 5.51 -0.44 8.11
C TRP A 25 6.88 -1.06 7.81
N GLY A 26 7.70 -1.32 8.83
CA GLY A 26 9.02 -1.91 8.69
C GLY A 26 9.02 -3.41 8.44
N ARG A 27 7.96 -4.12 8.87
CA ARG A 27 7.81 -5.57 8.67
C ARG A 27 7.35 -5.95 7.27
N SER A 28 6.67 -5.05 6.57
CA SER A 28 6.12 -5.35 5.25
C SER A 28 7.16 -5.18 4.14
N ASP A 29 7.33 -6.22 3.32
CA ASP A 29 8.12 -6.16 2.08
C ASP A 29 7.29 -5.70 0.86
N LEU A 30 6.14 -5.05 1.09
CA LEU A 30 5.18 -4.64 0.06
C LEU A 30 5.82 -3.84 -1.09
N ALA A 31 6.74 -2.91 -0.80
CA ALA A 31 7.44 -2.15 -1.85
C ALA A 31 8.16 -3.08 -2.84
N LYS A 32 8.85 -4.12 -2.33
CA LYS A 32 9.52 -5.13 -3.17
C LYS A 32 8.51 -5.94 -3.97
N ARG A 33 7.40 -6.35 -3.34
CA ARG A 33 6.34 -7.12 -4.01
C ARG A 33 5.68 -6.32 -5.14
N VAL A 34 5.40 -5.04 -4.90
CA VAL A 34 4.80 -4.12 -5.88
C VAL A 34 5.75 -3.87 -7.04
N ALA A 35 7.04 -3.58 -6.76
CA ALA A 35 8.04 -3.39 -7.80
C ALA A 35 8.21 -4.65 -8.68
N ARG A 36 8.28 -5.83 -8.07
CA ARG A 36 8.39 -7.11 -8.80
C ARG A 36 7.19 -7.36 -9.70
N ARG A 37 5.96 -7.15 -9.19
CA ARG A 37 4.73 -7.28 -9.99
C ARG A 37 4.68 -6.25 -11.12
N GLY A 38 5.08 -5.01 -10.84
CA GLY A 38 5.16 -3.95 -11.85
C GLY A 38 6.12 -4.29 -12.98
N ALA A 39 7.30 -4.84 -12.67
CA ALA A 39 8.27 -5.28 -13.66
C ALA A 39 7.74 -6.46 -14.51
N GLN A 40 7.11 -7.46 -13.87
CA GLN A 40 6.49 -8.59 -14.58
C GLN A 40 5.37 -8.14 -15.52
N VAL A 41 4.55 -7.19 -15.08
CA VAL A 41 3.52 -6.54 -15.90
C VAL A 41 4.15 -5.78 -17.06
N ALA A 42 5.16 -4.94 -16.81
CA ALA A 42 5.83 -4.19 -17.88
C ALA A 42 6.44 -5.09 -18.97
N LEU A 43 6.98 -6.25 -18.58
CA LEU A 43 7.59 -7.23 -19.50
C LEU A 43 6.56 -8.06 -20.28
N SER A 44 5.32 -8.18 -19.79
CA SER A 44 4.28 -9.03 -20.40
C SER A 44 3.27 -8.26 -21.26
N PHE A 45 3.34 -6.93 -21.33
CA PHE A 45 2.19 -6.13 -21.77
C PHE A 45 2.16 -5.78 -23.27
N LYS A 46 1.16 -6.36 -23.96
CA LYS A 46 0.38 -5.84 -25.11
C LYS A 46 -0.72 -4.84 -24.68
N LEU A 47 -0.66 -4.31 -23.47
CA LEU A 47 -1.71 -3.51 -22.84
C LEU A 47 -1.33 -2.03 -22.89
N ARG A 48 -2.33 -1.16 -23.06
CA ARG A 48 -2.14 0.30 -23.03
C ARG A 48 -1.40 0.71 -21.77
N ALA A 49 -0.42 1.60 -21.92
CA ALA A 49 0.25 2.20 -20.78
C ALA A 49 -0.80 2.81 -19.82
N PRO A 50 -0.65 2.61 -18.49
CA PRO A 50 -1.58 3.14 -17.52
C PRO A 50 -1.62 4.69 -17.59
N PRO A 51 -2.77 5.32 -17.25
CA PRO A 51 -2.89 6.77 -17.22
C PRO A 51 -1.84 7.43 -16.33
N ARG A 52 -1.46 8.67 -16.66
CA ARG A 52 -0.40 9.41 -15.95
C ARG A 52 -0.75 9.62 -14.48
N GLU A 53 -2.02 9.83 -14.18
CA GLU A 53 -2.56 10.07 -12.84
C GLU A 53 -2.37 8.83 -11.96
N SER A 54 -2.62 7.64 -12.51
CA SER A 54 -2.45 6.37 -11.78
C SER A 54 -0.97 6.12 -11.45
N LEU A 55 -0.08 6.40 -12.40
CA LEU A 55 1.37 6.31 -12.18
C LEU A 55 1.85 7.34 -11.15
N PHE A 56 1.32 8.57 -11.19
CA PHE A 56 1.66 9.60 -10.21
C PHE A 56 1.26 9.19 -8.79
N LEU A 57 0.02 8.69 -8.61
CA LEU A 57 -0.47 8.20 -7.33
C LEU A 57 0.38 7.03 -6.81
N ASP A 58 0.70 6.05 -7.65
CA ASP A 58 1.51 4.89 -7.26
C ASP A 58 2.92 5.33 -6.82
N ARG A 59 3.55 6.29 -7.52
CA ARG A 59 4.85 6.85 -7.13
C ARG A 59 4.80 7.63 -5.81
N LYS A 60 3.72 8.38 -5.56
CA LYS A 60 3.52 9.09 -4.28
C LYS A 60 3.35 8.11 -3.12
N LEU A 61 2.50 7.11 -3.29
CA LEU A 61 2.29 6.06 -2.30
C LEU A 61 3.55 5.21 -2.08
N GLY A 62 4.30 4.92 -3.16
CA GLY A 62 5.57 4.20 -3.10
C GLY A 62 6.63 4.92 -2.27
N GLY A 63 6.82 6.22 -2.51
CA GLY A 63 7.75 7.03 -1.74
C GLY A 63 7.37 7.11 -0.26
N MET A 64 6.09 7.36 0.04
CA MET A 64 5.58 7.36 1.41
C MET A 64 5.84 6.03 2.11
N PHE A 65 5.51 4.92 1.45
CA PHE A 65 5.70 3.59 2.01
C PHE A 65 7.18 3.31 2.31
N ILE A 66 8.08 3.56 1.35
CA ILE A 66 9.53 3.37 1.54
C ILE A 66 10.03 4.18 2.74
N MET A 67 9.60 5.44 2.87
CA MET A 67 10.00 6.31 3.97
C MET A 67 9.54 5.74 5.32
N LEU A 68 8.28 5.36 5.45
CA LEU A 68 7.71 4.81 6.68
C LEU A 68 8.32 3.44 7.04
N SER A 69 8.57 2.60 6.04
CA SER A 69 9.25 1.30 6.23
C SER A 69 10.70 1.47 6.67
N ALA A 70 11.46 2.38 6.06
CA ALA A 70 12.85 2.63 6.42
C ALA A 70 12.99 3.14 7.85
N LEU A 71 12.04 3.97 8.30
CA LEU A 71 11.96 4.48 9.66
C LEU A 71 11.30 3.48 10.65
N LYS A 72 10.83 2.32 10.18
CA LYS A 72 10.12 1.30 10.97
C LYS A 72 8.95 1.89 11.78
N VAL A 73 8.21 2.81 11.16
CA VAL A 73 7.07 3.46 11.81
C VAL A 73 5.99 2.44 12.11
N GLN A 74 5.36 2.56 13.29
CA GLN A 74 4.17 1.82 13.67
C GLN A 74 3.02 2.83 13.76
N ILE A 75 2.14 2.84 12.75
CA ILE A 75 1.01 3.74 12.70
C ILE A 75 -0.14 3.10 11.94
N ASP A 76 -1.36 3.29 12.46
CA ASP A 76 -2.58 2.87 11.78
C ASP A 76 -2.84 3.75 10.54
N GLY A 77 -2.47 3.21 9.37
CA GLY A 77 -2.68 3.83 8.07
C GLY A 77 -4.17 3.94 7.73
N ARG A 78 -4.97 2.92 8.05
CA ARG A 78 -6.42 2.90 7.80
C ARG A 78 -7.12 4.01 8.57
N LYS A 79 -6.88 4.12 9.88
CA LYS A 79 -7.43 5.21 10.71
C LYS A 79 -6.97 6.58 10.23
N THR A 80 -5.73 6.69 9.75
CA THR A 80 -5.22 7.95 9.20
C THR A 80 -5.92 8.35 7.91
N LEU A 81 -6.11 7.40 6.99
CA LEU A 81 -6.80 7.63 5.72
C LEU A 81 -8.30 7.94 5.94
N ALA A 82 -8.93 7.31 6.93
CA ALA A 82 -10.36 7.47 7.22
C ALA A 82 -10.76 8.91 7.58
N ARG A 83 -9.79 9.73 8.01
CA ARG A 83 -9.99 11.17 8.27
C ARG A 83 -10.22 12.00 7.00
N TYR A 84 -9.78 11.49 5.85
CA TYR A 84 -9.78 12.22 4.58
C TYR A 84 -10.62 11.54 3.50
N LEU A 85 -10.83 10.22 3.60
CA LEU A 85 -11.62 9.43 2.65
C LEU A 85 -12.47 8.40 3.40
N PRO A 86 -13.80 8.34 3.17
CA PRO A 86 -14.64 7.26 3.71
C PRO A 86 -14.17 5.91 3.15
N ILE A 87 -13.66 5.04 4.01
CA ILE A 87 -13.08 3.73 3.59
C ILE A 87 -14.18 2.67 3.37
N ASP A 88 -15.41 2.96 3.80
CA ASP A 88 -16.58 2.09 3.63
C ASP A 88 -17.38 2.38 2.35
N ALA A 89 -16.83 3.20 1.44
CA ALA A 89 -17.44 3.46 0.14
C ALA A 89 -17.19 2.26 -0.79
N GLN A 90 -18.14 1.32 -0.79
CA GLN A 90 -18.30 0.32 -1.85
C GLN A 90 -18.22 1.03 -3.22
N PRO A 91 -17.43 0.55 -4.20
CA PRO A 91 -17.49 1.10 -5.55
C PRO A 91 -18.92 0.90 -6.10
N ARG A 92 -19.60 2.00 -6.43
CA ARG A 92 -20.87 1.98 -7.18
C ARG A 92 -20.60 1.65 -8.64
#